data_AF-A0A0N6XWC8-F1
#
_entry.id   AF-A0A0N6XWC8-F1
#
_cell.length_a   1.000
_cell.length_b   1.000
_cell.length_c   1.000
_cell.angle_alpha   90.00
_cell.angle_beta   90.00
_cell.angle_gamma   90.00
#
_symmetry.space_group_name_H-M   'P 1'
#
loop_
_entity.id
_entity.type
_entity.pdbx_description
1 polymer ?
#
loop_
_entity_poly.entity_id
_entity_poly.type
_entity_poly.pdbx_seq_one_letter_code
_entity_poly.pdbx_strand_id
1 'polypeptide(L)'
;AVDNATLTRFFTFHFIFPFIILALMMIHLLFLHQTGSNNPLGLNSNVDKIPFHPYFIYKDIFGFIVFLWILITFIWKFNYLLMDPENFIPANPLVTPVHIQPEWYFLFAYAI
;
A
#
# COMPACT_ATOMS: atom_id res chain seq x y z
N ALA A 1 -5.12 -1.91 -29.38
CA ALA A 1 -5.60 -3.00 -28.51
C ALA A 1 -4.55 -3.24 -27.43
N VAL A 2 -4.96 -3.69 -26.24
CA VAL A 2 -4.04 -4.27 -25.27
C VAL A 2 -3.72 -5.68 -25.74
N ASP A 3 -2.43 -6.00 -25.83
CA ASP A 3 -1.93 -7.27 -26.38
C ASP A 3 -0.67 -7.71 -25.61
N ASN A 4 -0.08 -8.85 -25.97
CA ASN A 4 1.04 -9.48 -25.28
C ASN A 4 2.22 -8.52 -25.04
N ALA A 5 2.57 -7.70 -26.03
CA ALA A 5 3.63 -6.69 -25.87
C ALA A 5 3.35 -5.68 -24.75
N THR A 6 2.07 -5.36 -24.50
CA THR A 6 1.65 -4.49 -23.38
C THR A 6 1.79 -5.23 -22.05
N LEU A 7 1.34 -6.49 -21.99
CA LEU A 7 1.42 -7.31 -20.78
C LEU A 7 2.88 -7.53 -20.33
N THR A 8 3.79 -7.85 -21.27
CA THR A 8 5.21 -8.01 -20.98
C THR A 8 5.81 -6.73 -20.39
N ARG A 9 5.50 -5.57 -20.98
CA ARG A 9 5.99 -4.28 -20.47
C ARG A 9 5.40 -3.94 -19.12
N PHE A 10 4.12 -4.20 -18.88
CA PHE A 10 3.47 -3.96 -17.60
C PHE A 10 4.07 -4.83 -16.50
N PHE A 11 4.41 -6.08 -16.77
CA PHE A 11 5.14 -6.92 -15.84
C PHE A 11 6.53 -6.34 -15.52
N THR A 12 7.27 -5.89 -16.53
CA THR A 12 8.57 -5.22 -16.32
C THR A 12 8.43 -3.97 -15.45
N PHE A 13 7.41 -3.16 -15.67
CA PHE A 13 7.14 -1.97 -14.86
C PHE A 13 6.72 -2.33 -13.43
N HIS A 14 5.84 -3.31 -13.27
CA HIS A 14 5.43 -3.81 -11.97
C HIS A 14 6.61 -4.35 -11.16
N PHE A 15 7.59 -4.97 -11.81
CA PHE A 15 8.80 -5.45 -11.15
C PHE A 15 9.72 -4.30 -10.70
N ILE A 16 9.92 -3.27 -11.53
CA ILE A 16 10.88 -2.19 -11.21
C ILE A 16 10.30 -1.14 -10.24
N PHE A 17 8.99 -0.83 -10.30
CA PHE A 17 8.39 0.23 -9.49
C PHE A 17 8.52 0.04 -7.97
N PRO A 18 8.40 -1.17 -7.38
CA PRO A 18 8.66 -1.38 -5.96
C PRO A 18 10.05 -0.90 -5.51
N PHE A 19 11.09 -1.08 -6.34
CA PHE A 19 12.44 -0.61 -6.03
C PHE A 19 12.57 0.92 -6.13
N ILE A 20 11.87 1.52 -7.08
CA ILE A 20 11.78 2.99 -7.18
C ILE A 20 11.07 3.55 -5.94
N ILE A 21 9.97 2.94 -5.50
CA ILE A 21 9.26 3.32 -4.27
C ILE A 21 10.16 3.16 -3.05
N LEU A 22 10.96 2.09 -2.97
CA LEU A 22 11.95 1.91 -1.90
C LEU A 22 12.98 3.05 -1.87
N ALA A 23 13.52 3.46 -3.03
CA ALA A 23 14.44 4.58 -3.11
C ALA A 23 13.79 5.90 -2.67
N LEU A 24 12.54 6.15 -3.09
CA LEU A 24 11.77 7.31 -2.66
C LEU A 24 11.46 7.29 -1.16
N MET A 25 11.20 6.12 -0.57
CA MET A 25 11.03 5.94 0.87
C MET A 25 12.29 6.34 1.63
N MET A 26 13.48 5.98 1.15
CA MET A 26 14.74 6.39 1.78
C MET A 26 14.95 7.91 1.73
N ILE A 27 14.63 8.55 0.60
CA ILE A 27 14.67 10.01 0.47
C ILE A 27 13.65 10.66 1.43
N HIS A 28 12.44 10.11 1.51
CA HIS A 28 11.41 10.57 2.44
C HIS A 28 11.90 10.51 3.90
N LEU A 29 12.49 9.38 4.31
CA LEU A 29 13.04 9.21 5.67
C LEU A 29 14.22 10.15 5.94
N LEU A 30 15.05 10.45 4.95
CA LEU A 30 16.13 11.44 5.07
C LEU A 30 15.58 12.83 5.42
N PHE A 31 14.55 13.29 4.71
CA PHE A 31 13.92 14.59 5.00
C PHE A 31 13.20 14.59 6.34
N LEU A 32 12.54 13.49 6.70
CA LEU A 32 11.95 13.34 8.03
C LEU A 32 13.02 13.39 9.12
N HIS A 33 14.21 12.80 8.91
CA HIS A 33 15.29 12.82 9.88
C HIS A 33 15.86 14.22 10.13
N GLN A 34 15.86 15.10 9.11
CA GLN A 34 16.35 16.47 9.25
C GLN A 34 15.48 17.33 10.17
N THR A 35 14.17 17.10 10.17
CA THR A 35 13.20 17.92 10.93
C THR A 35 12.68 17.21 12.19
N GLY A 36 12.68 15.88 12.19
CA GLY A 36 12.05 15.03 13.20
C GLY A 36 10.54 14.90 13.00
N SER A 37 9.93 13.96 13.73
CA SER A 37 8.48 13.77 13.71
C SER A 37 7.75 14.93 14.40
N ASN A 38 6.58 15.29 13.85
CA ASN A 38 5.64 16.15 14.55
C ASN A 38 4.93 15.39 15.69
N ASN A 39 4.18 16.09 16.55
CA ASN A 39 3.39 15.53 17.63
C ASN A 39 1.92 15.99 17.53
N PRO A 40 0.98 15.31 18.23
CA PRO A 40 -0.45 15.61 18.14
C PRO A 40 -0.85 17.04 18.52
N LEU A 41 -0.04 17.74 19.34
CA LEU A 41 -0.30 19.13 19.72
C LEU A 41 0.21 20.13 18.68
N GLY A 42 1.02 19.68 17.71
CA GLY A 42 1.64 20.55 16.70
C GLY A 42 2.66 21.54 17.26
N LEU A 43 3.06 21.39 18.54
CA LEU A 43 4.03 22.25 19.21
C LEU A 43 5.46 21.74 19.01
N ASN A 44 6.47 22.52 19.39
CA ASN A 44 7.85 22.07 19.31
C ASN A 44 8.13 20.97 20.36
N SER A 45 8.54 19.78 19.90
CA SER A 45 8.83 18.61 20.75
C SER A 45 10.25 18.58 21.34
N ASN A 46 11.12 19.54 21.01
CA ASN A 46 12.53 19.54 21.47
C ASN A 46 12.68 19.56 23.01
N VAL A 47 11.67 20.03 23.73
CA VAL A 47 11.70 20.15 25.20
C VAL A 47 11.55 18.80 25.89
N ASP A 48 10.97 17.81 25.22
CA ASP A 48 10.67 16.49 25.79
C ASP A 48 10.84 15.38 24.74
N LYS A 49 12.10 15.13 24.36
CA LYS A 49 12.46 14.04 23.44
C LYS A 49 12.84 12.80 24.24
N ILE A 50 12.20 11.68 23.90
CA ILE A 50 12.59 10.34 24.34
C ILE A 50 13.33 9.60 23.21
N PRO A 51 14.27 8.70 23.53
CA PRO A 51 14.99 7.94 22.52
C PRO A 51 14.06 6.95 21.79
N PHE A 52 14.41 6.63 20.53
CA PHE A 52 13.64 5.66 19.73
C PHE A 52 13.66 4.26 20.34
N HIS A 53 14.85 3.76 20.70
CA HIS A 53 15.01 2.56 21.50
C HIS A 53 15.03 2.94 23.00
N PRO A 54 14.26 2.27 23.88
CA PRO A 54 13.41 1.10 23.62
C PRO A 54 11.96 1.44 23.24
N TYR A 55 11.53 2.69 23.50
CA TYR A 55 10.12 3.06 23.59
C TYR A 55 9.34 2.83 22.30
N PHE A 56 9.79 3.41 21.19
CA PHE A 56 9.08 3.31 19.92
C PHE A 56 9.28 1.93 19.27
N ILE A 57 10.40 1.27 19.49
CA ILE A 57 10.60 -0.12 19.00
C ILE A 57 9.53 -1.06 19.56
N TYR A 58 9.31 -1.07 20.88
CA TYR A 58 8.29 -1.95 21.45
C TYR A 58 6.87 -1.56 21.04
N LYS A 59 6.60 -0.25 20.92
CA LYS A 59 5.32 0.26 20.41
C LYS A 59 5.06 -0.21 18.98
N ASP A 60 6.05 -0.11 18.11
CA ASP A 60 5.93 -0.48 16.69
C ASP A 60 5.83 -2.00 16.52
N ILE A 61 6.58 -2.79 17.29
CA ILE A 61 6.45 -4.26 17.29
C ILE A 61 5.04 -4.68 17.70
N PHE A 62 4.47 -4.07 18.74
CA PHE A 62 3.09 -4.36 19.14
C PHE A 62 2.10 -4.03 18.01
N GLY A 63 2.23 -2.85 17.39
CA GLY A 63 1.42 -2.47 16.24
C GLY A 63 1.54 -3.44 15.06
N PHE A 64 2.76 -3.90 14.77
CA PHE A 64 3.04 -4.88 13.72
C PHE A 64 2.40 -6.25 14.01
N ILE A 65 2.42 -6.72 15.26
CA ILE A 65 1.75 -7.96 15.67
C ILE A 65 0.23 -7.85 15.48
N VAL A 66 -0.37 -6.72 15.88
CA VAL A 66 -1.80 -6.48 15.68
C VAL A 66 -2.15 -6.46 14.18
N PHE A 67 -1.36 -5.77 13.36
CA PHE A 67 -1.54 -5.75 11.91
C PHE A 67 -1.46 -7.16 11.30
N LEU A 68 -0.44 -7.94 11.66
CA LEU A 68 -0.29 -9.32 11.16
C LEU A 68 -1.45 -10.21 11.60
N TRP A 69 -1.93 -10.08 12.84
CA TRP A 69 -3.08 -10.84 13.32
C TRP A 69 -4.35 -10.55 12.50
N ILE A 70 -4.61 -9.28 12.19
CA ILE A 70 -5.72 -8.87 11.32
C ILE A 70 -5.51 -9.44 9.91
N LEU A 71 -4.33 -9.27 9.32
CA LEU A 71 -4.03 -9.71 7.96
C LEU A 71 -4.18 -11.23 7.81
N ILE A 72 -3.64 -12.02 8.73
CA ILE A 72 -3.74 -13.49 8.70
C ILE A 72 -5.19 -13.93 8.86
N THR A 73 -5.92 -13.33 9.81
CA THR A 73 -7.34 -13.62 10.00
C THR A 73 -8.14 -13.28 8.74
N PHE A 74 -7.80 -12.17 8.08
CA PHE A 74 -8.42 -11.73 6.84
C PHE A 74 -8.22 -12.74 5.72
N ILE A 75 -6.97 -13.13 5.46
CA ILE A 75 -6.62 -14.11 4.42
C ILE A 75 -7.34 -15.44 4.67
N TRP A 76 -7.39 -15.90 5.91
CA TRP A 76 -7.98 -17.21 6.23
C TRP A 76 -9.51 -17.23 6.16
N LYS A 77 -10.18 -16.19 6.67
CA LYS A 77 -11.65 -16.17 6.79
C LYS A 77 -12.37 -15.54 5.61
N PHE A 78 -11.74 -14.60 4.91
CA PHE A 78 -12.37 -13.75 3.90
C PHE A 78 -11.67 -13.85 2.55
N ASN A 79 -11.40 -15.09 2.10
CA ASN A 79 -10.86 -15.34 0.77
C ASN A 79 -11.70 -14.63 -0.29
N TYR A 80 -11.03 -13.85 -1.15
CA TYR A 80 -11.61 -13.10 -2.28
C TYR A 80 -12.61 -11.98 -1.94
N LEU A 81 -12.81 -11.62 -0.66
CA LEU A 81 -13.76 -10.57 -0.28
C LEU A 81 -13.49 -9.21 -0.95
N LEU A 82 -12.22 -8.89 -1.23
CA LEU A 82 -11.81 -7.62 -1.86
C LEU A 82 -11.54 -7.75 -3.37
N MET A 83 -11.83 -8.91 -3.98
CA MET A 83 -11.54 -9.18 -5.38
C MET A 83 -12.83 -9.15 -6.20
N ASP A 84 -12.74 -8.63 -7.42
CA ASP A 84 -13.86 -8.69 -8.37
C ASP A 84 -13.97 -10.10 -8.98
N PRO A 85 -15.15 -10.77 -8.93
CA PRO A 85 -15.35 -12.07 -9.55
C PRO A 85 -15.04 -12.12 -11.06
N GLU A 86 -15.16 -11.00 -11.77
CA GLU A 86 -14.90 -10.94 -13.22
C GLU A 86 -13.41 -11.21 -13.55
N ASN A 87 -12.49 -10.97 -12.61
CA ASN A 87 -11.06 -11.27 -12.79
C ASN A 87 -10.71 -12.76 -12.81
N PHE A 88 -11.67 -13.65 -12.51
CA PHE A 88 -11.51 -15.09 -12.72
C PHE A 88 -11.85 -15.54 -14.15
N ILE A 89 -12.42 -14.66 -14.97
CA ILE A 89 -12.74 -14.93 -16.36
C ILE A 89 -11.55 -14.47 -17.23
N PRO A 90 -11.01 -15.31 -18.13
CA PRO A 90 -9.95 -14.89 -19.03
C PRO A 90 -10.35 -13.68 -19.88
N ALA A 91 -9.42 -12.76 -20.10
CA ALA A 91 -9.68 -11.53 -20.83
C ALA A 91 -10.19 -11.81 -22.26
N ASN A 92 -11.25 -11.11 -22.66
CA ASN A 92 -11.78 -11.13 -24.02
C ASN A 92 -11.76 -9.72 -24.61
N PRO A 93 -10.90 -9.41 -25.60
CA PRO A 93 -10.77 -8.06 -26.14
C PRO A 93 -12.00 -7.56 -26.90
N LEU A 94 -12.96 -8.44 -27.21
CA LEU A 94 -14.19 -8.11 -27.92
C LEU A 94 -15.39 -7.87 -26.99
N VAL A 95 -15.23 -8.13 -25.69
CA VAL A 95 -16.33 -8.06 -24.72
C VAL A 95 -15.88 -7.32 -23.47
N THR A 96 -16.51 -6.18 -23.20
CA THR A 96 -16.43 -5.50 -21.90
C THR A 96 -17.56 -6.00 -21.00
N PRO A 97 -17.28 -6.46 -19.78
CA PRO A 97 -18.33 -6.82 -18.84
C PRO A 97 -19.27 -5.65 -18.51
N VAL A 98 -20.53 -5.96 -18.21
CA VAL A 98 -21.58 -4.95 -17.99
C VAL A 98 -21.37 -4.17 -16.69
N HIS A 99 -20.80 -4.82 -15.67
CA HIS A 99 -20.58 -4.23 -14.35
C HIS A 99 -19.09 -3.95 -14.07
N ILE A 100 -18.30 -3.67 -15.12
CA ILE A 100 -16.88 -3.37 -14.98
C ILE A 100 -16.65 -2.21 -14.00
N GLN A 101 -15.81 -2.46 -13.00
CA GLN A 101 -15.44 -1.49 -11.97
C GLN A 101 -13.96 -1.66 -11.61
N PRO A 102 -13.28 -0.59 -11.15
CA PRO A 102 -11.93 -0.72 -10.64
C PRO A 102 -11.92 -1.33 -9.24
N GLU A 103 -10.74 -1.69 -8.75
CA GLU A 103 -10.57 -2.16 -7.39
C GLU A 103 -11.01 -1.10 -6.36
N TRP A 104 -11.43 -1.57 -5.18
CA TRP A 104 -12.06 -0.75 -4.15
C TRP A 104 -11.24 0.49 -3.74
N TYR A 105 -9.91 0.41 -3.76
CA TYR A 105 -9.02 1.51 -3.40
C TYR A 105 -8.91 2.60 -4.48
N PHE A 106 -9.49 2.40 -5.66
CA PHE A 106 -9.60 3.40 -6.73
C PHE A 106 -11.01 3.98 -6.90
N LEU A 107 -12.04 3.41 -6.27
CA LEU A 107 -13.43 3.83 -6.46
C LEU A 107 -13.65 5.32 -6.16
N PHE A 108 -12.97 5.87 -5.16
CA PHE A 108 -13.11 7.28 -4.83
C PHE A 108 -12.63 8.20 -5.97
N ALA A 109 -11.55 7.82 -6.66
CA ALA A 109 -10.99 8.60 -7.77
C ALA A 109 -11.78 8.37 -9.06
N TYR A 110 -12.33 7.17 -9.25
CA TYR A 110 -13.20 6.83 -10.37
C TYR A 110 -14.54 7.60 -10.33
N ALA A 111 -15.03 7.92 -9.13
CA ALA A 111 -16.29 8.64 -8.94
C ALA A 111 -16.20 10.18 -9.08
N ILE A 112 -14.98 10.74 -9.21
CA ILE A 112 -14.73 12.17 -9.41
C ILE A 112 -14.79 12.50 -10.91
#